data_AF-A0A539EAP7-F1
#
_entry.id   AF-A0A539EAP7-F1
#
_cell.length_a   1.000
_cell.length_b   1.000
_cell.length_c   1.000
_cell.angle_alpha   90.00
_cell.angle_beta   90.00
_cell.angle_gamma   90.00
#
_symmetry.space_group_name_H-M   'P 1'
#
loop_
_entity.id
_entity.type
_entity.pdbx_description
1 polymer ?
#
loop_
_entity_poly.entity_id
_entity_poly.type
_entity_poly.pdbx_seq_one_letter_code
_entity_poly.pdbx_strand_id
1 'polypeptide(L)'
;NTPQIAMVGSRNPSALGAENAFHFAQQLPAIGYSITSGLALGIDAASHRGALAAAGSTLAVAATGLDRIYPAQHVELVQEIITHGGAILSEFPIGTPPKKEHFPRRNRIISGLALGTLVVEAALRSGSLITARLSADQGREVFAIPGSIHNPLAKGCHYLIKEGAKLVESADDLIEELTGTLFSRPRLRVEKEEIAPITSDLIGDSALVFNKIGHDPSTIDHLIERTGLTAEMVSSILMELELRGYITSTPGGHYTRQALRGAQ
;
A
#
# COMPACT_ATOMS: atom_id res chain seq x y z
N ASN A 1 2.40 -4.57 23.18
CA ASN A 1 1.99 -5.95 22.80
C ASN A 1 0.99 -5.97 21.64
N THR A 2 0.91 -4.92 20.82
CA THR A 2 0.06 -4.89 19.63
C THR A 2 0.65 -5.81 18.55
N PRO A 3 -0.14 -6.65 17.87
CA PRO A 3 0.34 -7.41 16.72
C PRO A 3 0.87 -6.46 15.64
N GLN A 4 1.86 -6.93 14.88
CA GLN A 4 2.63 -6.11 13.94
C GLN A 4 2.55 -6.66 12.52
N ILE A 5 2.47 -5.78 11.53
CA ILE A 5 2.66 -6.10 10.10
C ILE A 5 3.91 -5.41 9.60
N ALA A 6 4.81 -6.18 9.01
CA ALA A 6 5.98 -5.62 8.36
C ALA A 6 5.58 -5.09 6.99
N MET A 7 5.84 -3.82 6.71
CA MET A 7 5.64 -3.24 5.37
C MET A 7 6.98 -2.83 4.78
N VAL A 8 7.30 -3.35 3.60
CA VAL A 8 8.59 -3.12 2.93
C VAL A 8 8.43 -2.97 1.43
N GLY A 9 9.39 -2.32 0.79
CA GLY A 9 9.41 -2.23 -0.68
C GLY A 9 10.53 -1.37 -1.24
N SER A 10 10.27 -0.81 -2.42
CA SER A 10 11.22 0.00 -3.18
C SER A 10 11.61 1.26 -2.40
N ARG A 11 12.90 1.61 -2.51
CA ARG A 11 13.40 2.91 -2.03
C ARG A 11 13.04 4.07 -2.95
N ASN A 12 12.66 3.76 -4.18
CA ASN A 12 12.18 4.71 -5.18
C ASN A 12 10.91 4.12 -5.81
N PRO A 13 9.78 4.13 -5.09
CA PRO A 13 8.52 3.58 -5.57
C PRO A 13 7.92 4.47 -6.66
N SER A 14 6.97 3.92 -7.40
CA SER A 14 6.04 4.72 -8.19
C SER A 14 5.15 5.58 -7.27
N ALA A 15 4.50 6.61 -7.83
CA ALA A 15 3.54 7.41 -7.08
C ALA A 15 2.42 6.53 -6.49
N LEU A 16 1.88 5.62 -7.31
CA LEU A 16 0.90 4.63 -6.87
C LEU A 16 1.46 3.67 -5.82
N GLY A 17 2.70 3.22 -5.94
CA GLY A 17 3.34 2.38 -4.93
C GLY A 17 3.47 3.05 -3.57
N ALA A 18 3.85 4.33 -3.55
CA ALA A 18 3.90 5.12 -2.31
C ALA A 18 2.50 5.35 -1.72
N GLU A 19 1.51 5.64 -2.57
CA GLU A 19 0.12 5.81 -2.16
C GLU A 19 -0.46 4.51 -1.58
N ASN A 20 -0.24 3.37 -2.22
CA ASN A 20 -0.63 2.06 -1.72
C ASN A 20 0.01 1.78 -0.35
N ALA A 21 1.31 2.02 -0.18
CA ALA A 21 1.97 1.84 1.12
C ALA A 21 1.33 2.71 2.21
N PHE A 22 1.03 3.96 1.89
CA PHE A 22 0.38 4.88 2.82
C PHE A 22 -1.02 4.40 3.20
N HIS A 23 -1.88 4.10 2.23
CA HIS A 23 -3.27 3.71 2.49
C HIS A 23 -3.38 2.39 3.24
N PHE A 24 -2.59 1.38 2.87
CA PHE A 24 -2.55 0.12 3.61
C PHE A 24 -2.13 0.34 5.07
N ALA A 25 -1.08 1.14 5.29
CA ALA A 25 -0.61 1.42 6.64
C ALA A 25 -1.59 2.29 7.45
N GLN A 26 -2.42 3.10 6.80
CA GLN A 26 -3.46 3.91 7.43
C GLN A 26 -4.63 3.04 7.93
N GLN A 27 -4.96 1.96 7.23
CA GLN A 27 -6.10 1.10 7.58
C GLN A 27 -5.78 0.11 8.71
N LEU A 28 -4.55 -0.40 8.77
CA LEU A 28 -4.14 -1.46 9.70
C LEU A 28 -4.28 -1.14 11.21
N PRO A 29 -4.06 0.11 11.68
CA PRO A 29 -4.31 0.48 13.08
C PRO A 29 -5.76 0.28 13.54
N ALA A 30 -6.74 0.60 12.69
CA ALA A 30 -8.16 0.50 13.03
C ALA A 30 -8.60 -0.96 13.32
N ILE A 31 -7.87 -1.91 12.74
CA ILE A 31 -8.09 -3.36 12.88
C ILE A 31 -7.11 -4.00 13.86
N GLY A 32 -6.41 -3.19 14.67
CA GLY A 32 -5.62 -3.66 15.81
C GLY A 32 -4.17 -4.02 15.50
N TYR A 33 -3.66 -3.68 14.30
CA TYR A 33 -2.27 -3.94 13.92
C TYR A 33 -1.43 -2.67 13.93
N SER A 34 -0.20 -2.80 14.40
CA SER A 34 0.83 -1.77 14.29
C SER A 34 1.76 -2.05 13.12
N ILE A 35 2.42 -1.01 12.60
CA ILE A 35 3.29 -1.13 11.43
C ILE A 35 4.75 -1.25 11.86
N THR A 36 5.46 -2.24 11.34
CA THR A 36 6.91 -2.38 11.48
C THR A 36 7.59 -2.12 10.15
N SER A 37 8.59 -1.24 10.12
CA SER A 37 9.37 -1.02 8.90
C SER A 37 10.79 -0.54 9.21
N GLY A 38 11.57 -0.26 8.18
CA GLY A 38 13.02 -0.09 8.26
C GLY A 38 13.54 1.34 8.10
N LEU A 39 12.69 2.37 8.18
CA LEU A 39 13.06 3.77 7.91
C LEU A 39 13.73 4.01 6.55
N ALA A 40 13.73 3.06 5.61
CA ALA A 40 14.30 3.30 4.29
C ALA A 40 13.48 4.36 3.55
N LEU A 41 14.04 4.90 2.47
CA LEU A 41 13.25 5.74 1.57
C LEU A 41 12.09 4.98 0.96
N GLY A 42 11.14 5.72 0.38
CA GLY A 42 10.06 5.14 -0.39
C GLY A 42 9.03 4.44 0.49
N ILE A 43 8.81 3.15 0.22
CA ILE A 43 7.72 2.37 0.83
C ILE A 43 7.78 2.36 2.36
N ASP A 44 8.95 2.18 2.96
CA ASP A 44 9.10 2.18 4.42
C ASP A 44 8.61 3.52 5.03
N ALA A 45 9.02 4.66 4.43
CA ALA A 45 8.62 5.99 4.88
C ALA A 45 7.11 6.23 4.71
N ALA A 46 6.56 5.85 3.56
CA ALA A 46 5.14 5.96 3.28
C ALA A 46 4.30 5.11 4.26
N SER A 47 4.80 3.91 4.60
CA SER A 47 4.15 3.03 5.58
C SER A 47 4.13 3.64 6.98
N HIS A 48 5.26 4.20 7.45
CA HIS A 48 5.29 4.91 8.74
C HIS A 48 4.33 6.11 8.75
N ARG A 49 4.32 6.92 7.69
CA ARG A 49 3.43 8.08 7.58
C ARG A 49 1.95 7.69 7.53
N GLY A 50 1.60 6.62 6.83
CA GLY A 50 0.24 6.10 6.79
C GLY A 50 -0.26 5.68 8.16
N ALA A 51 0.56 4.95 8.92
CA ALA A 51 0.25 4.56 10.29
C ALA A 51 0.01 5.77 11.20
N LEU A 52 0.89 6.78 11.12
CA LEU A 52 0.80 8.01 11.90
C LEU A 52 -0.44 8.83 11.54
N ALA A 53 -0.83 8.88 10.26
CA ALA A 53 -2.02 9.59 9.80
C ALA A 53 -3.32 9.01 10.37
N ALA A 54 -3.33 7.73 10.77
CA ALA A 54 -4.45 7.08 11.45
C ALA A 54 -4.34 7.15 12.99
N ALA A 55 -3.42 7.95 13.54
CA ALA A 55 -3.06 7.94 14.96
C ALA A 55 -2.68 6.54 15.48
N GLY A 56 -2.19 5.67 14.59
CA GLY A 56 -1.72 4.34 14.90
C GLY A 56 -0.25 4.33 15.33
N SER A 57 0.14 3.27 16.06
CA SER A 57 1.54 3.08 16.45
C SER A 57 2.36 2.45 15.33
N THR A 58 3.60 2.89 15.17
CA THR A 58 4.57 2.28 14.26
C THR A 58 5.93 2.09 14.91
N LEU A 59 6.62 1.01 14.54
CA LEU A 59 7.95 0.64 15.01
C LEU A 59 8.94 0.67 13.83
N ALA A 60 9.97 1.47 13.98
CA ALA A 60 11.06 1.58 13.03
C ALA A 60 12.27 0.78 13.52
N VAL A 61 12.73 -0.21 12.76
CA VAL A 61 13.96 -0.93 13.07
C VAL A 61 15.11 -0.24 12.35
N ALA A 62 16.11 0.30 13.03
CA ALA A 62 17.26 0.99 12.44
C ALA A 62 18.43 0.05 12.11
N ALA A 63 19.25 0.43 11.13
CA ALA A 63 20.48 -0.28 10.73
C ALA A 63 21.77 0.44 11.22
N THR A 64 21.62 1.27 12.24
CA THR A 64 22.62 2.18 12.83
C THR A 64 22.46 2.19 14.34
N GLY A 65 23.42 2.79 15.06
CA GLY A 65 23.19 3.16 16.46
C GLY A 65 22.03 4.16 16.57
N LEU A 66 21.30 4.15 17.69
CA LEU A 66 20.13 5.03 17.87
C LEU A 66 20.48 6.54 17.93
N ASP A 67 21.76 6.88 18.12
CA ASP A 67 22.32 8.22 18.00
C ASP A 67 22.48 8.70 16.55
N ARG A 68 22.25 7.84 15.55
CA ARG A 68 22.43 8.15 14.14
C ARG A 68 21.20 7.78 13.33
N ILE A 69 20.46 8.79 12.88
CA ILE A 69 19.31 8.61 11.99
C ILE A 69 19.80 8.48 10.54
N TYR A 70 19.41 7.38 9.88
CA TYR A 70 19.68 7.15 8.46
C TYR A 70 18.41 6.65 7.75
N PRO A 71 18.02 7.24 6.61
CA PRO A 71 18.66 8.39 5.96
C PRO A 71 18.44 9.69 6.78
N ALA A 72 19.36 10.65 6.66
CA ALA A 72 19.33 11.90 7.44
C ALA A 72 18.04 12.72 7.22
N GLN A 73 17.41 12.60 6.05
CA GLN A 73 16.14 13.27 5.77
C GLN A 73 14.94 12.72 6.55
N HIS A 74 15.08 11.60 7.26
CA HIS A 74 14.01 11.02 8.10
C HIS A 74 14.12 11.44 9.57
N VAL A 75 14.90 12.48 9.89
CA VAL A 75 14.97 13.01 11.26
C VAL A 75 13.59 13.42 11.75
N GLU A 76 12.84 14.16 10.93
CA GLU A 76 11.47 14.59 11.27
C GLU A 76 10.54 13.39 11.45
N LEU A 77 10.54 12.44 10.50
CA LEU A 77 9.74 11.22 10.60
C LEU A 77 10.04 10.43 11.88
N VAL A 78 11.30 10.30 12.28
CA VAL A 78 11.68 9.63 13.53
C VAL A 78 11.10 10.36 14.75
N GLN A 79 11.13 11.69 14.76
CA GLN A 79 10.52 12.48 15.83
C GLN A 79 9.00 12.32 15.86
N GLU A 80 8.34 12.31 14.69
CA GLU A 80 6.91 12.05 14.57
C GLU A 80 6.57 10.66 15.15
N ILE A 81 7.33 9.61 14.79
CA ILE A 81 7.14 8.25 15.30
C ILE A 81 7.19 8.24 16.83
N ILE A 82 8.21 8.85 17.44
CA ILE A 82 8.39 8.86 18.89
C ILE A 82 7.27 9.66 19.57
N THR A 83 6.95 10.84 19.04
CA THR A 83 5.96 11.77 19.63
C THR A 83 4.56 11.17 19.64
N HIS A 84 4.22 10.35 18.65
CA HIS A 84 2.92 9.67 18.53
C HIS A 84 2.91 8.27 19.18
N GLY A 85 3.85 7.97 20.08
CA GLY A 85 3.86 6.73 20.86
C GLY A 85 4.37 5.49 20.11
N GLY A 86 5.05 5.68 18.97
CA GLY A 86 5.82 4.65 18.29
C GLY A 86 7.19 4.42 18.92
N ALA A 87 8.04 3.63 18.26
CA ALA A 87 9.36 3.29 18.77
C ALA A 87 10.41 3.14 17.67
N ILE A 88 11.66 3.45 18.01
CA ILE A 88 12.83 3.11 17.19
C ILE A 88 13.62 2.01 17.88
N LEU A 89 13.85 0.90 17.18
CA LEU A 89 14.59 -0.25 17.67
C LEU A 89 15.91 -0.38 16.91
N SER A 90 17.01 -0.72 17.59
CA SER A 90 18.25 -1.10 16.92
C SER A 90 18.96 -2.23 17.68
N GLU A 91 19.58 -3.15 16.94
CA GLU A 91 20.51 -4.14 17.51
C GLU A 91 21.96 -3.61 17.61
N PHE A 92 22.22 -2.41 17.11
CA PHE A 92 23.57 -1.86 16.99
C PHE A 92 23.92 -0.93 18.16
N PRO A 93 25.16 -1.00 18.70
CA PRO A 93 25.63 -0.06 19.72
C PRO A 93 25.58 1.40 19.25
N ILE A 94 25.49 2.31 20.22
CA ILE A 94 25.66 3.75 20.02
C ILE A 94 26.97 4.03 19.26
N GLY A 95 26.91 4.95 18.29
CA GLY A 95 28.03 5.32 17.42
C GLY A 95 28.12 4.53 16.12
N THR A 96 27.35 3.44 15.96
CA THR A 96 27.45 2.58 14.77
C THR A 96 26.98 3.32 13.50
N PRO A 97 27.85 3.51 12.48
CA PRO A 97 27.50 4.22 11.25
C PRO A 97 26.66 3.34 10.29
N PRO A 98 25.98 3.95 9.31
CA PRO A 98 25.25 3.19 8.30
C PRO A 98 26.22 2.45 7.37
N LYS A 99 26.29 1.11 7.48
CA LYS A 99 27.05 0.25 6.58
C LYS A 99 26.12 -0.61 5.73
N LYS A 100 26.49 -0.82 4.45
CA LYS A 100 25.68 -1.61 3.50
C LYS A 100 25.29 -3.00 4.05
N GLU A 101 26.20 -3.66 4.76
CA GLU A 101 26.00 -4.97 5.39
C GLU A 101 25.01 -4.97 6.56
N HIS A 102 24.77 -3.82 7.21
CA HIS A 102 23.85 -3.72 8.34
C HIS A 102 22.39 -3.79 7.88
N PHE A 103 22.06 -3.30 6.68
CA PHE A 103 20.68 -3.27 6.20
C PHE A 103 20.07 -4.67 5.98
N PRO A 104 20.72 -5.61 5.26
CA PRO A 104 20.21 -6.97 5.15
C PRO A 104 20.13 -7.68 6.50
N ARG A 105 21.12 -7.49 7.37
CA ARG A 105 21.14 -8.08 8.72
C ARG A 105 19.96 -7.61 9.56
N ARG A 106 19.64 -6.32 9.52
CA ARG A 106 18.51 -5.68 10.22
C ARG A 106 17.16 -6.26 9.78
N ASN A 107 17.00 -6.61 8.50
CA ASN A 107 15.71 -7.04 7.95
C ASN A 107 15.12 -8.28 8.61
N ARG A 108 15.95 -9.14 9.22
CA ARG A 108 15.47 -10.30 10.00
C ARG A 108 14.67 -9.90 11.24
N ILE A 109 14.94 -8.71 11.79
CA ILE A 109 14.25 -8.16 12.96
C ILE A 109 12.90 -7.57 12.51
N ILE A 110 12.86 -6.90 11.36
CA ILE A 110 11.60 -6.38 10.79
C ILE A 110 10.60 -7.52 10.59
N SER A 111 11.01 -8.57 9.88
CA SER A 111 10.18 -9.77 9.68
C SER A 111 9.90 -10.48 11.00
N GLY A 112 10.91 -10.62 11.87
CA GLY A 112 10.80 -11.33 13.14
C GLY A 112 9.88 -10.72 14.19
N LEU A 113 9.58 -9.42 14.10
CA LEU A 113 8.64 -8.75 14.99
C LEU A 113 7.19 -8.81 14.50
N ALA A 114 6.98 -9.03 13.20
CA ALA A 114 5.68 -8.97 12.55
C ALA A 114 5.04 -10.36 12.39
N LEU A 115 3.71 -10.43 12.34
CA LEU A 115 2.98 -11.68 12.05
C LEU A 115 3.09 -12.09 10.58
N GLY A 116 3.26 -11.12 9.69
CA GLY A 116 3.55 -11.32 8.28
C GLY A 116 4.18 -10.08 7.66
N THR A 117 4.69 -10.25 6.44
CA THR A 117 5.38 -9.18 5.70
C THR A 117 4.62 -8.87 4.41
N LEU A 118 4.15 -7.63 4.27
CA LEU A 118 3.58 -7.08 3.05
C LEU A 118 4.67 -6.38 2.21
N VAL A 119 4.86 -6.86 0.99
CA VAL A 119 5.70 -6.24 -0.03
C VAL A 119 4.83 -5.41 -0.97
N VAL A 120 4.91 -4.09 -0.84
CA VAL A 120 4.04 -3.16 -1.58
C VAL A 120 4.47 -3.04 -3.04
N GLU A 121 5.76 -2.77 -3.26
CA GLU A 121 6.31 -2.60 -4.60
C GLU A 121 7.80 -2.94 -4.56
N ALA A 122 8.30 -3.76 -5.48
CA ALA A 122 9.69 -4.20 -5.49
C ALA A 122 10.15 -4.70 -6.88
N ALA A 123 11.32 -4.25 -7.33
CA ALA A 123 12.01 -4.91 -8.44
C ALA A 123 12.62 -6.26 -8.01
N LEU A 124 12.93 -7.14 -8.97
CA LEU A 124 13.49 -8.49 -8.71
C LEU A 124 14.80 -8.50 -7.89
N ARG A 125 15.59 -7.43 -7.92
CA ARG A 125 16.84 -7.31 -7.14
C ARG A 125 16.71 -6.35 -5.95
N SER A 126 15.48 -6.08 -5.50
CA SER A 126 15.23 -5.21 -4.35
C SER A 126 15.64 -5.88 -3.04
N GLY A 127 16.16 -5.09 -2.10
CA GLY A 127 16.45 -5.55 -0.74
C GLY A 127 15.19 -5.96 0.03
N SER A 128 14.00 -5.53 -0.38
CA SER A 128 12.72 -5.96 0.22
C SER A 128 12.43 -7.45 0.00
N LEU A 129 12.94 -8.07 -1.09
CA LEU A 129 12.81 -9.52 -1.31
C LEU A 129 13.63 -10.32 -0.29
N ILE A 130 14.70 -9.73 0.26
CA ILE A 130 15.44 -10.34 1.36
C ILE A 130 14.55 -10.42 2.60
N THR A 131 13.83 -9.36 2.93
CA THR A 131 12.89 -9.36 4.06
C THR A 131 11.76 -10.36 3.86
N ALA A 132 11.19 -10.43 2.67
CA ALA A 132 10.16 -11.41 2.32
C ALA A 132 10.65 -12.85 2.51
N ARG A 133 11.86 -13.15 2.01
CA ARG A 133 12.48 -14.46 2.22
C ARG A 133 12.70 -14.78 3.69
N LEU A 134 13.26 -13.83 4.45
CA LEU A 134 13.46 -14.00 5.90
C LEU A 134 12.14 -14.21 6.66
N SER A 135 11.05 -13.57 6.21
CA SER A 135 9.71 -13.79 6.76
C SER A 135 9.27 -15.24 6.54
N ALA A 136 9.39 -15.75 5.31
CA ALA A 136 9.05 -17.14 4.99
C ALA A 136 9.94 -18.14 5.76
N ASP A 137 11.26 -17.90 5.83
CA ASP A 137 12.21 -18.73 6.59
C ASP A 137 11.86 -18.78 8.10
N GLN A 138 11.20 -17.75 8.62
CA GLN A 138 10.71 -17.68 10.00
C GLN A 138 9.31 -18.28 10.19
N GLY A 139 8.73 -18.88 9.15
CA GLY A 139 7.38 -19.44 9.18
C GLY A 139 6.28 -18.38 9.27
N ARG A 140 6.51 -17.19 8.71
CA ARG A 140 5.57 -16.07 8.71
C ARG A 140 5.02 -15.85 7.30
N GLU A 141 3.77 -15.43 7.24
CA GLU A 141 3.10 -15.14 5.97
C GLU A 141 3.81 -14.03 5.19
N VAL A 142 3.84 -14.18 3.87
CA VAL A 142 4.33 -13.17 2.94
C VAL A 142 3.19 -12.76 2.04
N PHE A 143 2.96 -11.46 1.98
CA PHE A 143 1.95 -10.83 1.15
C PHE A 143 2.62 -9.94 0.11
N ALA A 144 2.01 -9.81 -1.05
CA ALA A 144 2.50 -8.93 -2.10
C ALA A 144 1.36 -8.27 -2.86
N ILE A 145 1.49 -6.96 -3.09
CA ILE A 145 0.51 -6.20 -3.86
C ILE A 145 0.79 -6.43 -5.35
N PRO A 146 -0.23 -6.78 -6.16
CA PRO A 146 -0.05 -6.90 -7.59
C PRO A 146 0.16 -5.53 -8.24
N GLY A 147 0.64 -5.54 -9.47
CA GLY A 147 0.82 -4.32 -10.27
C GLY A 147 0.89 -4.65 -11.75
N SER A 148 0.92 -3.62 -12.58
CA SER A 148 1.03 -3.79 -14.04
C SER A 148 2.21 -4.68 -14.41
N ILE A 149 1.99 -5.64 -15.32
CA ILE A 149 3.07 -6.49 -15.86
C ILE A 149 4.13 -5.68 -16.63
N HIS A 150 3.83 -4.43 -16.99
CA HIS A 150 4.77 -3.51 -17.63
C HIS A 150 5.56 -2.66 -16.62
N ASN A 151 5.14 -2.61 -15.35
CA ASN A 151 5.90 -1.92 -14.30
C ASN A 151 7.09 -2.80 -13.84
N PRO A 152 8.34 -2.38 -14.04
CA PRO A 152 9.51 -3.14 -13.57
C PRO A 152 9.56 -3.27 -12.05
N LEU A 153 8.97 -2.32 -11.32
CA LEU A 153 8.85 -2.35 -9.85
C LEU A 153 7.74 -3.30 -9.37
N ALA A 154 6.90 -3.85 -10.24
CA ALA A 154 5.95 -4.90 -9.85
C ALA A 154 6.53 -6.32 -9.98
N LYS A 155 7.67 -6.48 -10.68
CA LYS A 155 8.22 -7.82 -11.01
C LYS A 155 8.65 -8.63 -9.79
N GLY A 156 9.12 -7.98 -8.73
CA GLY A 156 9.45 -8.63 -7.46
C GLY A 156 8.21 -9.12 -6.74
N CYS A 157 7.13 -8.31 -6.70
CA CYS A 157 5.84 -8.74 -6.15
C CYS A 157 5.28 -9.93 -6.93
N HIS A 158 5.30 -9.88 -8.28
CA HIS A 158 4.86 -11.02 -9.12
C HIS A 158 5.70 -12.27 -8.89
N TYR A 159 7.01 -12.13 -8.69
CA TYR A 159 7.87 -13.25 -8.35
C TYR A 159 7.45 -13.86 -7.01
N LEU A 160 7.29 -13.06 -5.97
CA LEU A 160 6.84 -13.54 -4.65
C LEU A 160 5.50 -14.27 -4.73
N ILE A 161 4.53 -13.74 -5.48
CA ILE A 161 3.22 -14.37 -5.68
C ILE A 161 3.36 -15.74 -6.34
N LYS A 162 4.24 -15.86 -7.35
CA LYS A 162 4.53 -17.16 -8.00
C LYS A 162 5.21 -18.16 -7.07
N GLU A 163 5.99 -17.68 -6.12
CA GLU A 163 6.63 -18.50 -5.08
C GLU A 163 5.70 -18.81 -3.89
N GLY A 164 4.43 -18.40 -3.95
CA GLY A 164 3.41 -18.74 -2.95
C GLY A 164 3.10 -17.63 -1.96
N ALA A 165 3.66 -16.42 -2.12
CA ALA A 165 3.17 -15.27 -1.36
C ALA A 165 1.71 -14.97 -1.73
N LYS A 166 0.92 -14.54 -0.75
CA LYS A 166 -0.49 -14.21 -0.95
C LYS A 166 -0.61 -12.88 -1.68
N LEU A 167 -1.37 -12.88 -2.76
CA LEU A 167 -1.76 -11.66 -3.45
C LEU A 167 -2.76 -10.91 -2.56
N VAL A 168 -2.52 -9.61 -2.39
CA VAL A 168 -3.33 -8.73 -1.54
C VAL A 168 -3.69 -7.46 -2.30
N GLU A 169 -4.97 -7.10 -2.30
CA GLU A 169 -5.52 -5.89 -2.94
C GLU A 169 -6.12 -4.94 -1.90
N SER A 170 -6.42 -5.42 -0.70
CA SER A 170 -6.99 -4.65 0.41
C SER A 170 -6.41 -5.03 1.77
N ALA A 171 -6.58 -4.17 2.78
CA ALA A 171 -6.23 -4.53 4.16
C ALA A 171 -7.06 -5.72 4.68
N ASP A 172 -8.28 -5.92 4.16
CA ASP A 172 -9.14 -7.04 4.53
C ASP A 172 -8.53 -8.39 4.11
N ASP A 173 -7.89 -8.47 2.94
CA ASP A 173 -7.24 -9.72 2.49
C ASP A 173 -6.10 -10.15 3.45
N LEU A 174 -5.39 -9.18 4.05
CA LEU A 174 -4.39 -9.46 5.08
C LEU A 174 -5.05 -10.07 6.32
N ILE A 175 -6.18 -9.50 6.75
CA ILE A 175 -6.89 -9.97 7.93
C ILE A 175 -7.41 -11.37 7.71
N GLU A 176 -8.05 -11.65 6.58
CA GLU A 176 -8.64 -12.96 6.29
C GLU A 176 -7.59 -14.08 6.41
N GLU A 177 -6.39 -13.85 5.87
CA GLU A 177 -5.29 -14.82 5.98
C GLU A 177 -4.73 -14.91 7.42
N LEU A 178 -4.52 -13.77 8.09
CA LEU A 178 -3.97 -13.72 9.44
C LEU A 178 -4.94 -14.26 10.49
N THR A 179 -6.24 -14.04 10.35
CA THR A 179 -7.26 -14.61 11.23
C THR A 179 -7.50 -16.09 10.95
N GLY A 180 -7.39 -16.52 9.69
CA GLY A 180 -7.38 -17.94 9.34
C GLY A 180 -6.25 -18.72 10.00
N THR A 181 -5.10 -18.07 10.23
CA THR A 181 -3.93 -18.65 10.91
C THR A 181 -3.92 -18.43 12.43
N LEU A 182 -4.56 -17.37 12.96
CA LEU A 182 -4.48 -16.99 14.38
C LEU A 182 -5.72 -17.31 15.23
N PHE A 183 -6.90 -17.58 14.66
CA PHE A 183 -8.14 -17.72 15.47
C PHE A 183 -9.11 -18.81 15.00
N SER A 184 -9.02 -20.00 15.63
CA SER A 184 -10.21 -20.68 16.16
C SER A 184 -10.64 -19.99 17.47
N ARG A 185 -11.31 -18.82 17.39
CA ARG A 185 -12.12 -18.22 18.49
C ARG A 185 -12.99 -17.06 17.94
N PRO A 186 -14.13 -16.74 18.59
CA PRO A 186 -15.34 -16.35 17.90
C PRO A 186 -15.25 -14.96 17.29
N ARG A 187 -15.70 -14.87 16.04
CA ARG A 187 -15.90 -13.64 15.29
C ARG A 187 -16.73 -12.66 16.13
N LEU A 188 -16.16 -11.51 16.47
CA LEU A 188 -16.97 -10.31 16.53
C LEU A 188 -17.38 -10.05 15.08
N ARG A 189 -18.64 -10.36 14.75
CA ARG A 189 -19.26 -9.86 13.53
C ARG A 189 -19.23 -8.35 13.64
N VAL A 190 -18.25 -7.72 12.99
CA VAL A 190 -18.44 -6.37 12.50
C VAL A 190 -19.50 -6.54 11.42
N GLU A 191 -20.70 -6.04 11.69
CA GLU A 191 -21.72 -5.90 10.65
C GLU A 191 -21.07 -5.09 9.54
N LYS A 192 -20.93 -5.71 8.37
CA LYS A 192 -20.59 -5.02 7.13
C LYS A 192 -21.69 -3.99 6.95
N GLU A 193 -21.45 -2.73 7.31
CA GLU A 193 -22.15 -1.64 6.68
C GLU A 193 -21.74 -1.72 5.20
N GLU A 194 -22.64 -2.26 4.39
CA GLU A 194 -22.57 -2.13 2.95
C GLU A 194 -22.47 -0.64 2.65
N ILE A 195 -21.27 -0.17 2.31
CA ILE A 195 -21.12 1.08 1.57
C ILE A 195 -21.81 0.82 0.23
N ALA A 196 -23.07 1.24 0.13
CA ALA A 196 -23.80 1.23 -1.12
C ALA A 196 -22.96 2.02 -2.14
N PRO A 197 -22.71 1.47 -3.34
CA PRO A 197 -22.00 2.22 -4.36
C PRO A 197 -22.84 3.46 -4.70
N ILE A 198 -22.26 4.65 -4.50
CA ILE A 198 -22.87 5.96 -4.79
C ILE A 198 -23.29 6.09 -6.28
N THR A 199 -22.88 5.15 -7.15
CA THR A 199 -23.27 5.05 -8.56
C THR A 199 -24.71 4.59 -8.81
N SER A 200 -25.59 4.55 -7.80
CA SER A 200 -27.00 4.16 -7.98
C SER A 200 -27.81 5.16 -8.83
N ASP A 201 -27.26 6.33 -9.13
CA ASP A 201 -27.84 7.40 -9.94
C ASP A 201 -27.45 7.35 -11.43
N LEU A 202 -26.45 6.54 -11.81
CA LEU A 202 -26.03 6.36 -13.21
C LEU A 202 -26.83 5.23 -13.86
N ILE A 203 -27.60 5.57 -14.90
CA ILE A 203 -28.45 4.61 -15.63
C ILE A 203 -28.05 4.62 -17.11
N GLY A 204 -28.15 3.47 -17.77
CA GLY A 204 -27.98 3.36 -19.23
C GLY A 204 -26.57 3.69 -19.70
N ASP A 205 -26.48 4.49 -20.76
CA ASP A 205 -25.22 4.78 -21.45
C ASP A 205 -24.21 5.53 -20.56
N SER A 206 -24.67 6.33 -19.59
CA SER A 206 -23.77 7.01 -18.64
C SER A 206 -23.06 6.03 -17.70
N ALA A 207 -23.74 4.97 -17.27
CA ALA A 207 -23.12 3.89 -16.51
C ALA A 207 -22.17 3.07 -17.38
N LEU A 208 -22.53 2.82 -18.65
CA LEU A 208 -21.67 2.10 -19.60
C LEU A 208 -20.36 2.84 -19.85
N VAL A 209 -20.40 4.13 -20.19
CA VAL A 209 -19.22 4.97 -20.44
C VAL A 209 -18.37 5.08 -19.18
N PHE A 210 -18.99 5.40 -18.03
CA PHE A 210 -18.28 5.47 -16.75
C PHE A 210 -17.54 4.16 -16.44
N ASN A 211 -18.21 3.02 -16.63
CA ASN A 211 -17.64 1.69 -16.43
C ASN A 211 -16.46 1.39 -17.37
N LYS A 212 -16.46 1.92 -18.59
CA LYS A 212 -15.38 1.69 -19.56
C LYS A 212 -14.15 2.56 -19.39
N ILE A 213 -14.24 3.71 -18.71
CA ILE A 213 -13.06 4.52 -18.35
C ILE A 213 -12.08 3.74 -17.45
N GLY A 214 -12.57 2.81 -16.63
CA GLY A 214 -11.72 1.95 -15.79
C GLY A 214 -10.86 2.76 -14.80
N HIS A 215 -9.69 2.21 -14.43
CA HIS A 215 -8.73 2.85 -13.52
C HIS A 215 -7.51 3.44 -14.24
N ASP A 216 -7.42 3.30 -15.57
CA ASP A 216 -6.37 3.88 -16.41
C ASP A 216 -6.92 5.08 -17.21
N PRO A 217 -6.11 6.12 -17.50
CA PRO A 217 -6.53 7.23 -18.35
C PRO A 217 -7.03 6.76 -19.72
N SER A 218 -8.26 7.09 -20.09
CA SER A 218 -8.91 6.68 -21.34
C SER A 218 -9.17 7.86 -22.26
N THR A 219 -8.95 7.69 -23.57
CA THR A 219 -9.28 8.70 -24.60
C THR A 219 -10.71 8.53 -25.12
N ILE A 220 -11.25 9.58 -25.75
CA ILE A 220 -12.59 9.55 -26.37
C ILE A 220 -12.68 8.45 -27.43
N ASP A 221 -11.68 8.33 -28.29
CA ASP A 221 -11.66 7.31 -29.37
C ASP A 221 -11.73 5.89 -28.82
N HIS A 222 -11.02 5.61 -27.73
CA HIS A 222 -11.10 4.30 -27.06
C HIS A 222 -12.45 4.05 -26.40
N LEU A 223 -13.12 5.09 -25.90
CA LEU A 223 -14.44 4.94 -25.30
C LEU A 223 -15.50 4.69 -26.38
N ILE A 224 -15.41 5.35 -27.53
CA ILE A 224 -16.27 5.08 -28.70
C ILE A 224 -16.14 3.61 -29.11
N GLU A 225 -14.90 3.12 -29.30
CA GLU A 225 -14.64 1.75 -29.71
C GLU A 225 -15.18 0.71 -28.71
N ARG A 226 -15.03 0.97 -27.40
CA ARG A 226 -15.40 0.02 -26.33
C ARG A 226 -16.86 0.07 -25.91
N THR A 227 -17.57 1.16 -26.20
CA THR A 227 -18.99 1.33 -25.87
C THR A 227 -19.89 1.12 -27.07
N GLY A 228 -19.38 1.29 -28.30
CA GLY A 228 -20.18 1.24 -29.53
C GLY A 228 -21.08 2.47 -29.70
N LEU A 229 -20.94 3.49 -28.85
CA LEU A 229 -21.72 4.73 -28.91
C LEU A 229 -21.09 5.71 -29.90
N THR A 230 -21.88 6.68 -30.38
CA THR A 230 -21.37 7.73 -31.27
C THR A 230 -20.45 8.69 -30.51
N ALA A 231 -19.55 9.36 -31.24
CA ALA A 231 -18.66 10.37 -30.66
C ALA A 231 -19.42 11.50 -29.93
N GLU A 232 -20.59 11.86 -30.44
CA GLU A 232 -21.47 12.87 -29.85
C GLU A 232 -22.05 12.41 -28.51
N MET A 233 -22.54 11.18 -28.44
CA MET A 233 -23.07 10.59 -27.19
C MET A 233 -21.97 10.44 -26.14
N VAL A 234 -20.80 9.92 -26.52
CA VAL A 234 -19.66 9.77 -25.60
C VAL A 234 -19.21 11.13 -25.05
N SER A 235 -19.10 12.15 -25.91
CA SER A 235 -18.69 13.49 -25.49
C SER A 235 -19.71 14.13 -24.54
N SER A 236 -21.01 13.97 -24.82
CA SER A 236 -22.08 14.48 -23.95
C SER A 236 -22.07 13.82 -22.57
N ILE A 237 -21.89 12.49 -22.53
CA ILE A 237 -21.83 11.73 -21.27
C ILE A 237 -20.56 12.06 -20.47
N LEU A 238 -19.42 12.22 -21.11
CA LEU A 238 -18.17 12.61 -20.44
C LEU A 238 -18.30 13.98 -19.78
N MET A 239 -18.90 14.95 -20.47
CA MET A 239 -19.17 16.27 -19.91
C MET A 239 -20.11 16.21 -18.71
N GLU A 240 -21.16 15.39 -18.78
CA GLU A 240 -22.07 15.17 -17.64
C GLU A 240 -21.33 14.56 -16.43
N LEU A 241 -20.54 13.52 -16.65
CA LEU A 241 -19.78 12.84 -15.59
C LEU A 241 -18.72 13.77 -14.96
N GLU A 242 -18.09 14.63 -15.76
CA GLU A 242 -17.12 15.63 -15.28
C GLU A 242 -17.80 16.71 -14.44
N LEU A 243 -18.96 17.22 -14.87
CA LEU A 243 -19.77 18.18 -14.11
C LEU A 243 -20.25 17.62 -12.77
N ARG A 244 -20.55 16.32 -12.72
CA ARG A 244 -20.93 15.61 -11.49
C ARG A 244 -19.73 15.19 -10.62
N GLY A 245 -18.50 15.43 -11.09
CA GLY A 245 -17.27 15.09 -10.35
C GLY A 245 -16.92 13.59 -10.33
N TYR A 246 -17.53 12.78 -11.19
CA TYR A 246 -17.21 11.35 -11.30
C TYR A 246 -15.90 11.11 -12.05
N ILE A 247 -15.53 12.00 -12.96
CA ILE A 247 -14.31 11.93 -13.77
C ILE A 247 -13.63 13.30 -13.86
N THR A 248 -12.38 13.32 -14.30
CA THR A 248 -11.62 14.54 -14.57
C THR A 248 -10.81 14.42 -15.86
N SER A 249 -10.76 15.52 -16.62
CA SER A 249 -9.88 15.64 -17.78
C SER A 249 -8.42 15.90 -17.36
N THR A 250 -7.50 15.21 -18.02
CA THR A 250 -6.05 15.35 -17.81
C THR A 250 -5.37 15.80 -19.11
N PRO A 251 -4.18 16.42 -19.04
CA PRO A 251 -3.48 16.90 -20.22
C PRO A 251 -3.31 15.80 -21.29
N GLY A 252 -3.55 16.15 -22.56
CA GLY A 252 -3.49 15.21 -23.67
C GLY A 252 -4.83 14.52 -24.01
N GLY A 253 -5.97 15.00 -23.49
CA GLY A 253 -7.30 14.52 -23.88
C GLY A 253 -7.71 13.19 -23.25
N HIS A 254 -7.15 12.88 -22.09
CA HIS A 254 -7.46 11.64 -21.35
C HIS A 254 -8.40 11.95 -20.18
N TYR A 255 -9.29 11.01 -19.89
CA TYR A 255 -10.21 11.07 -18.76
C TYR A 255 -9.86 9.99 -17.74
N THR A 256 -9.90 10.36 -16.46
CA THR A 256 -9.67 9.45 -15.32
C THR A 256 -10.81 9.56 -14.33
N ARG A 257 -11.11 8.48 -13.61
CA ARG A 257 -12.10 8.52 -12.52
C ARG A 257 -11.55 9.28 -11.32
N GLN A 258 -12.38 10.10 -10.69
CA GLN A 258 -12.03 10.67 -9.39
C GLN A 258 -12.37 9.68 -8.27
N ALA A 259 -11.46 9.55 -7.31
CA ALA A 259 -11.80 8.95 -6.03
C ALA A 259 -12.79 9.88 -5.33
N LEU A 260 -14.05 9.47 -5.24
CA LEU A 260 -15.09 10.24 -4.57
C LEU A 260 -14.66 10.45 -3.11
N ARG A 261 -14.27 11.69 -2.77
CA ARG A 261 -14.20 12.11 -1.36
C ARG A 261 -15.64 12.09 -0.86
N GLY A 262 -15.94 11.20 0.09
CA GLY A 262 -17.21 11.23 0.80
C GLY A 262 -17.51 12.65 1.26
N ALA A 263 -18.65 13.17 0.83
CA ALA A 263 -19.16 14.44 1.30
C ALA A 263 -19.77 14.23 2.69
N GLN A 264 -19.15 14.89 3.67
CA GLN A 264 -19.50 15.06 5.09
C GLN A 264 -19.24 13.88 6.02
#